data_AF-A0AAU7M2K3-F1
#
_entry.id   AF-A0AAU7M2K3-F1
#
_cell.length_a   1.000
_cell.length_b   1.000
_cell.length_c   1.000
_cell.angle_alpha   90.00
_cell.angle_beta   90.00
_cell.angle_gamma   90.00
#
_symmetry.space_group_name_H-M   'P 1'
#
loop_
_entity.id
_entity.type
_entity.pdbx_description
1 polymer ?
#
loop_
_entity_poly.entity_id
_entity_poly.type
_entity_poly.pdbx_seq_one_letter_code
_entity_poly.pdbx_strand_id
1 'polypeptide(L)'
;MTNSPPPYPGQPHPYGPVPPPKPPGWFRRLSPGGRTGVILGGVLSVFLLCCSGLAVVGSFGDAPQQQSGRRAVADENVPTAAAPIVVPSTPAETTPAPPAPTTASPTPSPTPVVTTRTETSTQKIGYAERTVKDSSLAEGKRVVRTRGVAGVRTLTYEVTLTDGVPTGRRLVKSVVTRQPVTQVVAVGTRRPSSSGSSGCDPNYSPCVPIASDVDCAGGSGNGPAYVSGPVRVIGRDIYDLDRDGDGIACD
;
A
#
# COMPACT_ATOMS: atom_id res chain seq x y z
N MET A 1 19.20 0.34 52.79
CA MET A 1 19.24 1.68 52.16
C MET A 1 19.94 1.53 50.81
N THR A 2 19.19 1.55 49.71
CA THR A 2 19.72 1.35 48.34
C THR A 2 19.48 2.61 47.52
N ASN A 3 20.56 3.28 47.10
CA ASN A 3 20.46 4.50 46.30
C ASN A 3 20.10 4.18 44.85
N SER A 4 18.87 4.50 44.44
CA SER A 4 18.52 4.63 43.02
C SER A 4 18.94 6.02 42.52
N PRO A 5 19.63 6.14 41.37
CA PRO A 5 19.96 7.45 40.79
C PRO A 5 18.70 8.17 40.28
N PRO A 6 18.69 9.52 40.27
CA PRO A 6 17.56 10.29 39.76
C PRO A 6 17.39 10.14 38.23
N PRO A 7 16.17 10.29 37.70
CA PRO A 7 15.93 10.23 36.27
C PRO A 7 16.57 11.43 35.54
N TYR A 8 17.20 11.17 34.38
CA TYR A 8 17.75 12.22 33.52
C TYR A 8 16.63 13.12 32.97
N PRO A 9 16.81 14.46 32.92
CA PRO A 9 15.91 15.36 32.21
C PRO A 9 15.95 15.07 30.70
N GLY A 10 14.78 14.89 30.09
CA GLY A 10 14.66 14.50 28.68
C GLY A 10 15.18 15.56 27.71
N GLN A 11 15.93 15.14 26.69
CA GLN A 11 16.38 16.02 25.62
C GLN A 11 15.25 16.30 24.60
N PRO A 12 15.14 17.54 24.06
CA PRO A 12 14.13 17.87 23.07
C PRO A 12 14.43 17.22 21.71
N HIS A 13 13.48 16.44 21.18
CA HIS A 13 13.60 15.86 19.84
C HIS A 13 13.42 16.94 18.75
N PRO A 14 14.32 17.04 17.74
CA PRO A 14 14.27 18.11 16.74
C PRO A 14 13.21 17.93 15.64
N TYR A 15 12.41 16.86 15.68
CA TYR A 15 11.42 16.53 14.64
C TYR A 15 9.99 16.64 15.16
N GLY A 16 9.47 17.87 15.19
CA GLY A 16 8.03 18.12 15.33
C GLY A 16 7.25 17.64 14.08
N PRO A 17 5.95 17.32 14.20
CA PRO A 17 5.15 16.85 13.08
C PRO A 17 5.01 17.94 12.00
N VAL A 18 5.38 17.59 10.76
CA VAL A 18 5.30 18.50 9.61
C VAL A 18 3.84 18.89 9.35
N PRO A 19 3.49 20.19 9.28
CA PRO A 19 2.11 20.62 9.04
C PRO A 19 1.65 20.24 7.62
N PRO A 20 0.36 19.87 7.43
CA PRO A 20 -0.16 19.50 6.13
C PRO A 20 -0.15 20.70 5.15
N PRO A 21 0.03 20.45 3.83
CA PRO A 21 0.03 21.52 2.83
C PRO A 21 -1.33 22.22 2.77
N LYS A 22 -1.31 23.55 2.69
CA LYS A 22 -2.52 24.37 2.59
C LYS A 22 -3.26 24.06 1.27
N PRO A 23 -4.59 23.88 1.27
CA PRO A 23 -5.35 23.64 0.04
C PRO A 23 -5.35 24.88 -0.87
N PRO A 24 -5.43 24.71 -2.21
CA PRO A 24 -5.41 25.82 -3.15
C PRO A 24 -6.66 26.70 -2.99
N GLY A 25 -6.46 28.02 -3.01
CA GLY A 25 -7.42 29.02 -2.49
C GLY A 25 -8.75 29.20 -3.23
N TRP A 26 -9.05 28.43 -4.27
CA TRP A 26 -10.26 28.59 -5.08
C TRP A 26 -11.55 28.04 -4.42
N PHE A 27 -11.44 27.19 -3.40
CA PHE A 27 -12.59 26.64 -2.68
C PHE A 27 -13.32 27.61 -1.72
N ARG A 28 -12.93 28.89 -1.67
CA ARG A 28 -13.63 29.93 -0.89
C ARG A 28 -14.79 30.57 -1.66
N ARG A 29 -15.86 29.81 -1.93
CA ARG A 29 -17.23 30.33 -2.15
C ARG A 29 -18.26 29.18 -2.24
N LEU A 30 -18.95 28.91 -1.14
CA LEU A 30 -20.28 28.29 -1.11
C LEU A 30 -20.90 28.66 0.25
N SER A 31 -21.84 29.61 0.26
CA SER A 31 -22.56 30.01 1.47
C SER A 31 -23.68 28.99 1.78
N PRO A 32 -24.02 28.74 3.06
CA PRO A 32 -25.08 27.80 3.42
C PRO A 32 -26.48 28.40 3.17
N GLY A 33 -26.91 28.40 1.91
CA GLY A 33 -28.31 28.62 1.53
C GLY A 33 -29.10 27.33 1.69
N GLY A 34 -29.96 27.25 2.71
CA GLY A 34 -30.67 26.02 3.05
C GLY A 34 -31.77 25.62 2.04
N ARG A 35 -32.03 24.31 1.95
CA ARG A 35 -33.27 23.74 1.39
C ARG A 35 -33.55 22.37 2.01
N THR A 36 -34.67 22.28 2.71
CA THR A 36 -35.26 21.02 3.19
C THR A 36 -35.73 20.18 2.00
N GLY A 37 -35.34 18.91 1.96
CA GLY A 37 -35.85 17.90 1.03
C GLY A 37 -36.42 16.72 1.80
N VAL A 38 -37.68 16.36 1.54
CA VAL A 38 -38.42 15.35 2.31
C VAL A 38 -37.99 13.94 1.93
N ILE A 39 -37.86 13.06 2.92
CA ILE A 39 -37.62 11.63 2.70
C ILE A 39 -38.97 10.89 2.61
N LEU A 40 -39.23 10.32 1.44
CA LEU A 40 -40.06 9.15 1.21
C LEU A 40 -39.14 8.18 0.43
N GLY A 41 -39.01 6.91 0.80
CA GLY A 41 -40.11 5.95 0.87
C GLY A 41 -40.41 5.49 -0.57
N GLY A 42 -39.85 4.40 -1.11
CA GLY A 42 -38.98 3.39 -0.50
C GLY A 42 -39.52 1.99 -0.72
N VAL A 43 -39.38 1.45 -1.93
CA VAL A 43 -39.69 0.04 -2.26
C VAL A 43 -38.54 -0.54 -3.09
N LEU A 44 -37.94 -1.62 -2.61
CA LEU A 44 -36.89 -2.39 -3.31
C LEU A 44 -37.52 -3.68 -3.84
N SER A 45 -37.52 -3.89 -5.16
CA SER A 45 -37.99 -5.14 -5.80
C SER A 45 -37.53 -5.22 -7.25
N VAL A 46 -37.46 -6.45 -7.78
CA VAL A 46 -37.06 -6.86 -9.16
C VAL A 46 -35.67 -6.36 -9.60
N PHE A 47 -34.70 -7.19 -10.01
CA PHE A 47 -34.76 -8.51 -10.64
C PHE A 47 -33.73 -9.49 -10.07
N LEU A 48 -34.08 -10.78 -10.02
CA LEU A 48 -33.18 -11.90 -9.74
C LEU A 48 -33.39 -12.95 -10.84
N LEU A 49 -32.56 -12.93 -11.88
CA LEU A 49 -32.61 -13.94 -12.94
C LEU A 49 -31.27 -14.11 -13.69
N CYS A 50 -30.99 -15.35 -14.07
CA CYS A 50 -30.07 -15.84 -15.11
C CYS A 50 -28.83 -15.02 -15.49
N CYS A 51 -27.65 -15.52 -15.13
CA CYS A 51 -26.55 -15.68 -16.10
C CYS A 51 -25.56 -16.79 -15.67
N SER A 52 -25.95 -18.05 -15.84
CA SER A 52 -25.08 -19.22 -15.63
C SER A 52 -24.08 -19.37 -16.79
N GLY A 53 -22.91 -18.74 -16.66
CA GLY A 53 -21.78 -18.87 -17.60
C GLY A 53 -20.92 -20.10 -17.28
N LEU A 54 -20.53 -20.87 -18.30
CA LEU A 54 -19.82 -22.14 -18.13
C LEU A 54 -18.38 -21.96 -17.63
N ALA A 55 -17.97 -22.85 -16.72
CA ALA A 55 -16.56 -23.06 -16.41
C ALA A 55 -15.92 -24.00 -17.44
N VAL A 56 -15.06 -23.46 -18.32
CA VAL A 56 -14.24 -24.28 -19.23
C VAL A 56 -12.96 -24.70 -18.49
N VAL A 57 -12.82 -25.99 -18.20
CA VAL A 57 -11.61 -26.57 -17.61
C VAL A 57 -10.60 -26.89 -18.72
N GLY A 58 -9.65 -25.98 -18.94
CA GLY A 58 -8.57 -26.14 -19.91
C GLY A 58 -7.19 -26.21 -19.24
N SER A 59 -6.85 -27.35 -18.62
CA SER A 59 -5.59 -27.55 -17.91
C SER A 59 -4.54 -28.25 -18.79
N PHE A 60 -4.09 -27.59 -19.85
CA PHE A 60 -2.88 -28.01 -20.56
C PHE A 60 -1.66 -27.61 -19.74
N GLY A 61 -0.88 -28.61 -19.32
CA GLY A 61 0.37 -28.36 -18.60
C GLY A 61 1.50 -27.99 -19.55
N ASP A 62 2.35 -27.07 -19.12
CA ASP A 62 3.74 -27.03 -19.54
C ASP A 62 4.63 -26.67 -18.34
N ALA A 63 5.87 -27.14 -18.34
CA ALA A 63 6.81 -26.95 -17.24
C ALA A 63 7.66 -25.68 -17.44
N PRO A 64 8.30 -25.19 -16.37
CA PRO A 64 9.76 -25.14 -16.47
C PRO A 64 10.46 -25.71 -15.23
N GLN A 65 11.39 -26.64 -15.47
CA GLN A 65 12.41 -27.03 -14.48
C GLN A 65 13.59 -26.06 -14.54
N GLN A 66 13.87 -25.42 -13.41
CA GLN A 66 15.21 -24.92 -13.02
C GLN A 66 15.80 -23.77 -13.90
N GLN A 67 16.88 -23.08 -13.52
CA GLN A 67 17.80 -23.35 -12.40
C GLN A 67 18.28 -22.07 -11.69
N SER A 68 18.44 -22.17 -10.36
CA SER A 68 19.21 -21.23 -9.56
C SER A 68 20.61 -21.79 -9.33
N GLY A 69 21.66 -21.06 -9.73
CA GLY A 69 23.04 -21.48 -9.54
C GLY A 69 24.01 -20.30 -9.71
N ARG A 70 24.98 -20.16 -8.79
CA ARG A 70 25.89 -18.99 -8.73
C ARG A 70 27.29 -19.37 -8.22
N ARG A 71 28.22 -19.62 -9.14
CA ARG A 71 29.70 -19.59 -9.04
C ARG A 71 30.23 -19.89 -10.46
N ALA A 72 31.05 -19.08 -11.14
CA ALA A 72 32.27 -18.34 -10.79
C ALA A 72 33.56 -19.18 -10.91
N VAL A 73 34.27 -19.01 -12.04
CA VAL A 73 35.71 -19.24 -12.28
C VAL A 73 36.19 -18.10 -13.20
N ALA A 74 37.48 -17.80 -13.20
CA ALA A 74 38.12 -16.72 -13.98
C ALA A 74 38.40 -17.15 -15.46
N ASP A 75 38.92 -16.31 -16.37
CA ASP A 75 39.49 -14.94 -16.25
C ASP A 75 39.09 -14.07 -17.49
N GLU A 76 39.80 -13.10 -18.11
CA GLU A 76 41.18 -12.58 -18.02
C GLU A 76 41.27 -11.07 -18.43
N ASN A 77 42.48 -10.51 -18.30
CA ASN A 77 43.15 -9.37 -18.98
C ASN A 77 42.50 -8.72 -20.24
N VAL A 78 42.74 -7.44 -20.59
CA VAL A 78 43.42 -6.29 -19.91
C VAL A 78 42.97 -4.96 -20.57
N PRO A 79 43.00 -3.80 -19.87
CA PRO A 79 42.66 -2.49 -20.44
C PRO A 79 43.88 -1.68 -20.93
N THR A 80 43.65 -0.61 -21.70
CA THR A 80 44.54 0.57 -21.81
C THR A 80 43.73 1.78 -22.31
N ALA A 81 44.13 3.00 -21.94
CA ALA A 81 43.38 4.24 -22.19
C ALA A 81 44.23 5.37 -22.77
N ALA A 82 43.54 6.28 -23.48
CA ALA A 82 43.81 7.71 -23.66
C ALA A 82 45.16 8.24 -24.23
N ALA A 83 45.06 8.89 -25.41
CA ALA A 83 45.81 10.12 -25.84
C ALA A 83 47.34 9.98 -26.11
N PRO A 84 48.00 10.76 -27.02
CA PRO A 84 47.88 12.23 -27.10
C PRO A 84 48.13 12.99 -28.46
N ILE A 85 47.66 14.25 -28.52
CA ILE A 85 48.36 15.51 -28.95
C ILE A 85 49.05 15.65 -30.36
N VAL A 86 48.35 16.32 -31.31
CA VAL A 86 48.68 17.62 -32.04
C VAL A 86 49.85 17.79 -33.08
N VAL A 87 49.49 18.36 -34.26
CA VAL A 87 50.25 19.11 -35.36
C VAL A 87 51.43 18.46 -36.15
N PRO A 88 51.95 19.02 -37.29
CA PRO A 88 51.47 20.08 -38.23
C PRO A 88 51.52 19.77 -39.78
N SER A 89 50.75 20.58 -40.53
CA SER A 89 51.00 21.24 -41.86
C SER A 89 51.82 20.67 -43.05
N THR A 90 51.27 21.00 -44.25
CA THR A 90 51.94 21.30 -45.57
C THR A 90 52.64 20.20 -46.38
N PRO A 91 52.79 20.35 -47.73
CA PRO A 91 52.11 21.26 -48.68
C PRO A 91 51.32 20.48 -49.77
N ALA A 92 50.80 21.18 -50.79
CA ALA A 92 50.17 20.55 -51.96
C ALA A 92 51.17 20.34 -53.12
N GLU A 93 51.00 19.29 -53.91
CA GLU A 93 51.67 19.12 -55.20
C GLU A 93 50.65 18.73 -56.29
N THR A 94 50.92 19.12 -57.55
CA THR A 94 49.95 19.14 -58.64
C THR A 94 50.14 17.99 -59.62
N THR A 95 49.12 17.17 -59.79
CA THR A 95 49.01 16.25 -60.94
C THR A 95 47.84 16.69 -61.84
N PRO A 96 48.07 17.03 -63.13
CA PRO A 96 46.99 17.43 -64.03
C PRO A 96 46.07 16.24 -64.35
N ALA A 97 44.77 16.51 -64.44
CA ALA A 97 43.75 15.47 -64.66
C ALA A 97 43.78 14.90 -66.09
N PRO A 98 43.50 13.60 -66.28
CA PRO A 98 43.22 13.04 -67.60
C PRO A 98 41.91 13.62 -68.17
N PRO A 99 41.76 13.65 -69.51
CA PRO A 99 40.58 14.24 -70.15
C PRO A 99 39.29 13.47 -69.80
N ALA A 100 38.19 14.20 -69.65
CA ALA A 100 36.94 13.67 -69.14
C ALA A 100 36.26 12.68 -70.11
N PRO A 101 35.80 11.50 -69.64
CA PRO A 101 34.78 10.74 -70.37
C PRO A 101 33.45 11.50 -70.37
N THR A 102 32.71 11.34 -71.46
CA THR A 102 31.48 12.08 -71.82
C THR A 102 30.48 12.27 -70.69
N THR A 103 29.92 13.48 -70.58
CA THR A 103 28.90 13.87 -69.60
C THR A 103 27.62 13.04 -69.71
N ALA A 104 27.52 11.98 -68.91
CA ALA A 104 26.23 11.44 -68.52
C ALA A 104 25.55 12.45 -67.59
N SER A 105 24.38 12.97 -67.97
CA SER A 105 23.59 13.82 -67.07
C SER A 105 23.21 13.02 -65.82
N PRO A 106 23.42 13.53 -64.60
CA PRO A 106 23.03 12.80 -63.39
C PRO A 106 21.51 12.67 -63.35
N THR A 107 21.02 11.44 -63.49
CA THR A 107 19.63 11.10 -63.15
C THR A 107 19.35 11.62 -61.75
N PRO A 108 18.27 12.39 -61.51
CA PRO A 108 17.98 12.92 -60.18
C PRO A 108 17.78 11.76 -59.20
N SER A 109 18.70 11.63 -58.26
CA SER A 109 18.57 10.66 -57.16
C SER A 109 17.30 11.00 -56.37
N PRO A 110 16.41 10.03 -56.09
CA PRO A 110 15.13 10.31 -55.46
C PRO A 110 15.36 10.92 -54.07
N THR A 111 14.83 12.13 -53.87
CA THR A 111 14.90 12.80 -52.57
C THR A 111 14.02 12.04 -51.57
N PRO A 112 14.54 11.60 -50.41
CA PRO A 112 13.80 10.76 -49.49
C PRO A 112 12.56 11.48 -48.95
N VAL A 113 11.42 10.81 -48.97
CA VAL A 113 10.12 11.41 -48.63
C VAL A 113 9.93 11.34 -47.11
N VAL A 114 10.15 12.47 -46.45
CA VAL A 114 9.93 12.63 -45.01
C VAL A 114 8.49 13.05 -44.74
N THR A 115 7.80 12.31 -43.87
CA THR A 115 6.44 12.60 -43.41
C THR A 115 6.34 12.46 -41.88
N THR A 116 5.31 13.07 -41.28
CA THR A 116 5.03 12.93 -39.85
C THR A 116 3.63 12.36 -39.61
N ARG A 117 3.52 11.42 -38.67
CA ARG A 117 2.26 10.79 -38.24
C ARG A 117 2.04 10.99 -36.75
N THR A 118 0.78 11.17 -36.35
CA THR A 118 0.39 11.10 -34.93
C THR A 118 0.07 9.67 -34.52
N GLU A 119 0.63 9.22 -33.40
CA GLU A 119 0.30 7.94 -32.75
C GLU A 119 -0.11 8.16 -31.29
N THR A 120 -0.99 7.31 -30.77
CA THR A 120 -1.44 7.35 -29.37
C THR A 120 -1.15 6.04 -28.66
N SER A 121 -0.49 6.12 -27.51
CA SER A 121 -0.24 4.99 -26.61
C SER A 121 -0.88 5.23 -25.24
N THR A 122 -1.19 4.16 -24.50
CA THR A 122 -1.73 4.24 -23.14
C THR A 122 -0.74 3.66 -22.12
N GLN A 123 -0.41 4.45 -21.10
CA GLN A 123 0.44 4.07 -19.99
C GLN A 123 -0.41 3.92 -18.71
N LYS A 124 -0.24 2.80 -17.99
CA LYS A 124 -0.91 2.58 -16.68
C LYS A 124 -0.28 3.49 -15.62
N ILE A 125 -1.10 4.11 -14.78
CA ILE A 125 -0.67 4.85 -13.59
C ILE A 125 -0.98 4.00 -12.36
N GLY A 126 0.02 3.74 -11.50
CA GLY A 126 -0.18 3.03 -10.24
C GLY A 126 -1.11 3.78 -9.28
N TYR A 127 -1.74 3.06 -8.36
CA TYR A 127 -2.46 3.66 -7.23
C TYR A 127 -1.58 3.66 -5.97
N ALA A 128 -1.80 4.62 -5.08
CA ALA A 128 -1.23 4.62 -3.74
C ALA A 128 -2.09 3.80 -2.76
N GLU A 129 -1.50 3.31 -1.66
CA GLU A 129 -2.23 2.79 -0.50
C GLU A 129 -2.26 3.84 0.63
N ARG A 130 -3.39 3.95 1.33
CA ARG A 130 -3.59 4.77 2.53
C ARG A 130 -4.15 3.90 3.65
N THR A 131 -3.41 3.83 4.76
CA THR A 131 -3.89 3.22 6.00
C THR A 131 -4.77 4.19 6.79
N VAL A 132 -5.83 3.67 7.40
CA VAL A 132 -6.73 4.39 8.31
C VAL A 132 -6.90 3.54 9.59
N LYS A 133 -6.84 4.15 10.77
CA LYS A 133 -7.13 3.45 12.04
C LYS A 133 -8.64 3.28 12.21
N ASP A 134 -9.07 2.11 12.66
CA ASP A 134 -10.47 1.72 12.76
C ASP A 134 -10.77 1.07 14.12
N SER A 135 -11.55 1.74 14.97
CA SER A 135 -11.93 1.27 16.31
C SER A 135 -13.11 0.31 16.33
N SER A 136 -13.71 -0.02 15.18
CA SER A 136 -14.69 -1.11 15.05
C SER A 136 -13.97 -2.46 14.90
N LEU A 137 -12.86 -2.47 14.17
CA LEU A 137 -12.07 -3.66 13.89
C LEU A 137 -11.12 -4.01 15.05
N ALA A 138 -11.04 -5.30 15.39
CA ALA A 138 -10.12 -5.83 16.40
C ALA A 138 -8.65 -5.49 16.07
N GLU A 139 -7.84 -5.24 17.10
CA GLU A 139 -6.44 -4.80 16.93
C GLU A 139 -5.65 -5.73 15.99
N GLY A 140 -4.91 -5.14 15.04
CA GLY A 140 -4.15 -5.87 14.02
C GLY A 140 -4.96 -6.37 12.82
N LYS A 141 -6.30 -6.46 12.89
CA LYS A 141 -7.13 -6.89 11.74
C LYS A 141 -7.08 -5.84 10.62
N ARG A 142 -6.62 -6.22 9.42
CA ARG A 142 -6.64 -5.38 8.21
C ARG A 142 -7.89 -5.65 7.37
N VAL A 143 -8.54 -4.62 6.84
CA VAL A 143 -9.68 -4.71 5.90
C VAL A 143 -9.57 -3.64 4.82
N VAL A 144 -9.63 -4.02 3.55
CA VAL A 144 -9.71 -3.07 2.43
C VAL A 144 -11.10 -2.43 2.43
N ARG A 145 -11.18 -1.12 2.70
CA ARG A 145 -12.42 -0.32 2.66
C ARG A 145 -12.66 0.27 1.26
N THR A 146 -11.61 0.50 0.49
CA THR A 146 -11.68 0.95 -0.91
C THR A 146 -10.56 0.27 -1.69
N ARG A 147 -10.90 -0.47 -2.76
CA ARG A 147 -9.89 -1.15 -3.59
C ARG A 147 -9.17 -0.15 -4.47
N GLY A 148 -7.84 -0.27 -4.57
CA GLY A 148 -7.06 0.57 -5.48
C GLY A 148 -7.37 0.28 -6.95
N VAL A 149 -7.49 1.34 -7.76
CA VAL A 149 -7.73 1.23 -9.21
C VAL A 149 -6.68 2.03 -9.96
N ALA A 150 -6.02 1.39 -10.93
CA ALA A 150 -4.98 2.03 -11.72
C ALA A 150 -5.55 3.12 -12.65
N GLY A 151 -4.88 4.27 -12.68
CA GLY A 151 -5.15 5.35 -13.63
C GLY A 151 -4.63 5.03 -15.03
N VAL A 152 -4.92 5.92 -15.98
CA VAL A 152 -4.45 5.85 -17.37
C VAL A 152 -3.91 7.20 -17.77
N ARG A 153 -2.73 7.21 -18.38
CA ARG A 153 -2.14 8.33 -19.09
C ARG A 153 -2.15 8.01 -20.58
N THR A 154 -2.74 8.88 -21.39
CA THR A 154 -2.61 8.83 -22.85
C THR A 154 -1.41 9.66 -23.26
N LEU A 155 -0.51 9.04 -24.02
CA LEU A 155 0.69 9.62 -24.59
C LEU A 155 0.48 9.79 -26.09
N THR A 156 0.60 11.01 -26.60
CA THR A 156 0.56 11.29 -28.04
C THR A 156 1.98 11.52 -28.52
N TYR A 157 2.37 10.74 -29.52
CA TYR A 157 3.66 10.81 -30.18
C TYR A 157 3.52 11.38 -31.59
N GLU A 158 4.49 12.18 -31.97
CA GLU A 158 4.81 12.52 -33.36
C GLU A 158 5.88 11.52 -33.82
N VAL A 159 5.56 10.73 -34.85
CA VAL A 159 6.47 9.78 -35.48
C VAL A 159 6.90 10.37 -36.81
N THR A 160 8.21 10.51 -37.01
CA THR A 160 8.80 10.86 -38.29
C THR A 160 9.03 9.58 -39.07
N LEU A 161 8.59 9.56 -40.33
CA LEU A 161 8.82 8.45 -41.26
C LEU A 161 9.61 8.97 -42.45
N THR A 162 10.66 8.23 -42.83
CA THR A 162 11.43 8.46 -44.06
C THR A 162 11.14 7.29 -44.99
N ASP A 163 10.61 7.56 -46.18
CA ASP A 163 10.24 6.55 -47.18
C ASP A 163 9.29 5.46 -46.62
N GLY A 164 8.41 5.86 -45.70
CA GLY A 164 7.45 4.99 -45.01
C GLY A 164 8.00 4.24 -43.78
N VAL A 165 9.30 4.28 -43.52
CA VAL A 165 9.95 3.64 -42.36
C VAL A 165 10.05 4.64 -41.19
N PRO A 166 9.62 4.29 -39.96
CA PRO A 166 9.71 5.21 -38.81
C PRO A 166 11.17 5.44 -38.39
N THR A 167 11.67 6.66 -38.61
CA THR A 167 13.04 7.09 -38.34
C THR A 167 13.18 7.94 -37.07
N GLY A 168 12.07 8.48 -36.54
CA GLY A 168 12.07 9.25 -35.29
C GLY A 168 10.75 9.16 -34.54
N ARG A 169 10.79 9.30 -33.21
CA ARG A 169 9.58 9.36 -32.37
C ARG A 169 9.74 10.34 -31.21
N ARG A 170 8.89 11.35 -31.16
CA ARG A 170 8.89 12.44 -30.17
C ARG A 170 7.58 12.47 -29.40
N LEU A 171 7.65 12.59 -28.06
CA LEU A 171 6.45 12.78 -27.25
C LEU A 171 5.98 14.23 -27.39
N VAL A 172 4.74 14.45 -27.85
CA VAL A 172 4.16 15.79 -28.05
C VAL A 172 3.01 16.10 -27.09
N LYS A 173 2.36 15.08 -26.50
CA LYS A 173 1.31 15.28 -25.49
C LYS A 173 1.31 14.16 -24.45
N SER A 174 1.04 14.51 -23.20
CA SER A 174 0.89 13.57 -22.08
C SER A 174 -0.27 14.03 -21.20
N VAL A 175 -1.36 13.25 -21.16
CA VAL A 175 -2.59 13.60 -20.43
C VAL A 175 -3.01 12.44 -19.55
N VAL A 176 -3.32 12.70 -18.29
CA VAL A 176 -3.99 11.71 -17.42
C VAL A 176 -5.47 11.66 -17.79
N THR A 177 -5.86 10.64 -18.55
CA THR A 177 -7.23 10.42 -19.05
C THR A 177 -8.10 9.66 -18.05
N ARG A 178 -7.50 8.95 -17.08
CA ARG A 178 -8.19 8.44 -15.89
C ARG A 178 -7.28 8.58 -14.67
N GLN A 179 -7.76 9.23 -13.61
CA GLN A 179 -7.02 9.31 -12.35
C GLN A 179 -6.97 7.93 -11.65
N PRO A 180 -5.88 7.60 -10.94
CA PRO A 180 -5.85 6.43 -10.07
C PRO A 180 -6.72 6.63 -8.83
N VAL A 181 -7.38 5.56 -8.37
CA VAL A 181 -8.12 5.55 -7.09
C VAL A 181 -7.23 4.94 -6.02
N THR A 182 -6.98 5.68 -4.94
CA THR A 182 -6.20 5.23 -3.78
C THR A 182 -6.84 4.02 -3.10
N GLN A 183 -6.05 2.99 -2.81
CA GLN A 183 -6.47 1.88 -1.96
C GLN A 183 -6.56 2.37 -0.51
N VAL A 184 -7.69 2.14 0.16
CA VAL A 184 -7.88 2.47 1.58
C VAL A 184 -7.95 1.19 2.38
N VAL A 185 -7.02 1.01 3.31
CA VAL A 185 -6.99 -0.14 4.24
C VAL A 185 -7.26 0.34 5.65
N ALA A 186 -8.37 -0.11 6.22
CA ALA A 186 -8.63 0.00 7.64
C ALA A 186 -7.73 -0.99 8.41
N VAL A 187 -7.05 -0.50 9.43
CA VAL A 187 -6.28 -1.30 10.38
C VAL A 187 -6.95 -1.16 11.75
N GLY A 188 -7.37 -2.29 12.29
CA GLY A 188 -8.09 -2.35 13.55
C GLY A 188 -7.23 -1.89 14.73
N THR A 189 -7.88 -1.14 15.62
CA THR A 189 -7.30 -0.66 16.88
C THR A 189 -8.17 -0.99 18.09
N ARG A 190 -9.24 -1.77 17.92
CA ARG A 190 -10.08 -2.23 19.03
C ARG A 190 -9.39 -3.35 19.77
N ARG A 191 -8.73 -3.03 20.88
CA ARG A 191 -8.32 -4.03 21.87
C ARG A 191 -9.54 -4.80 22.38
N PRO A 192 -9.40 -6.07 22.78
CA PRO A 192 -10.40 -6.65 23.66
C PRO A 192 -10.47 -5.77 24.92
N SER A 193 -11.67 -5.39 25.35
CA SER A 193 -11.84 -4.96 26.73
C SER A 193 -11.42 -6.13 27.62
N SER A 194 -10.64 -5.86 28.66
CA SER A 194 -10.40 -6.81 29.75
C SER A 194 -11.68 -6.94 30.56
N SER A 195 -12.62 -7.70 30.00
CA SER A 195 -13.93 -8.05 30.58
C SER A 195 -13.94 -9.47 31.16
N GLY A 196 -12.76 -10.08 31.33
CA GLY A 196 -12.48 -10.67 32.65
C GLY A 196 -12.41 -9.48 33.61
N SER A 197 -13.47 -9.29 34.40
CA SER A 197 -13.79 -8.04 35.09
C SER A 197 -12.62 -7.50 35.91
N SER A 198 -12.31 -6.21 35.74
CA SER A 198 -11.24 -5.51 36.47
C SER A 198 -11.63 -5.22 37.94
N GLY A 199 -11.97 -6.27 38.67
CA GLY A 199 -12.63 -6.23 39.98
C GLY A 199 -13.35 -7.53 40.37
N CYS A 200 -13.32 -8.59 39.55
CA CYS A 200 -13.70 -9.94 39.98
C CYS A 200 -12.47 -10.86 39.90
N ASP A 201 -12.29 -11.73 40.88
CA ASP A 201 -11.16 -12.64 40.92
C ASP A 201 -11.33 -13.82 39.93
N PRO A 202 -10.31 -14.19 39.13
CA PRO A 202 -10.42 -15.22 38.11
C PRO A 202 -10.46 -16.66 38.63
N ASN A 203 -10.27 -16.89 39.93
CA ASN A 203 -10.36 -18.24 40.52
C ASN A 203 -11.82 -18.70 40.73
N TYR A 204 -12.83 -17.83 40.53
CA TYR A 204 -14.23 -18.12 40.87
C TYR A 204 -15.23 -17.78 39.74
N SER A 205 -16.42 -18.38 39.78
CA SER A 205 -17.56 -18.00 38.93
C SER A 205 -18.90 -18.32 39.61
N PRO A 206 -19.86 -17.38 39.72
CA PRO A 206 -19.85 -16.02 39.18
C PRO A 206 -18.86 -15.08 39.89
N CYS A 207 -18.92 -13.77 39.57
CA CYS A 207 -18.01 -12.76 40.08
C CYS A 207 -17.89 -12.76 41.62
N VAL A 208 -16.73 -13.18 42.12
CA VAL A 208 -16.25 -12.87 43.48
C VAL A 208 -15.45 -11.57 43.42
N PRO A 209 -15.77 -10.52 44.19
CA PRO A 209 -15.02 -9.26 44.15
C PRO A 209 -13.54 -9.42 44.53
N ILE A 210 -12.64 -8.69 43.87
CA ILE A 210 -11.22 -8.65 44.29
C ILE A 210 -11.10 -7.77 45.55
N ALA A 211 -10.96 -8.40 46.71
CA ALA A 211 -10.71 -7.77 48.00
C ALA A 211 -9.51 -8.42 48.72
N SER A 212 -9.18 -7.94 49.92
CA SER A 212 -8.18 -8.59 50.79
C SER A 212 -8.70 -9.87 51.44
N ASP A 213 -10.03 -9.99 51.51
CA ASP A 213 -10.80 -11.01 52.21
C ASP A 213 -12.24 -10.91 51.68
N VAL A 214 -12.93 -12.04 51.50
CA VAL A 214 -14.30 -12.12 50.97
C VAL A 214 -15.03 -13.24 51.69
N ASP A 215 -16.25 -12.97 52.15
CA ASP A 215 -17.06 -13.91 52.92
C ASP A 215 -18.31 -14.41 52.15
N CYS A 216 -18.84 -15.56 52.57
CA CYS A 216 -20.19 -15.99 52.17
C CYS A 216 -21.27 -15.10 52.80
N ALA A 217 -22.15 -14.53 51.98
CA ALA A 217 -23.23 -13.65 52.42
C ALA A 217 -24.23 -14.40 53.31
N GLY A 218 -24.32 -13.98 54.59
CA GLY A 218 -25.15 -14.62 55.61
C GLY A 218 -24.38 -15.48 56.62
N GLY A 219 -23.08 -15.71 56.40
CA GLY A 219 -22.19 -16.32 57.39
C GLY A 219 -21.79 -15.36 58.52
N SER A 220 -21.02 -15.87 59.49
CA SER A 220 -20.43 -15.08 60.60
C SER A 220 -19.18 -14.27 60.20
N GLY A 221 -19.02 -14.02 58.90
CA GLY A 221 -17.86 -13.38 58.29
C GLY A 221 -17.67 -11.91 58.67
N ASN A 222 -16.42 -11.45 58.69
CA ASN A 222 -16.03 -10.09 59.08
C ASN A 222 -15.24 -9.33 57.99
N GLY A 223 -15.20 -9.84 56.76
CA GLY A 223 -14.45 -9.30 55.65
C GLY A 223 -15.05 -8.00 55.07
N PRO A 224 -14.28 -7.27 54.25
CA PRO A 224 -14.72 -6.03 53.60
C PRO A 224 -15.67 -6.27 52.41
N ALA A 225 -15.87 -7.51 51.98
CA ALA A 225 -16.72 -7.89 50.86
C ALA A 225 -17.42 -9.23 51.14
N TYR A 226 -18.61 -9.40 50.55
CA TYR A 226 -19.40 -10.63 50.66
C TYR A 226 -19.89 -11.06 49.27
N VAL A 227 -20.04 -12.38 49.06
CA VAL A 227 -20.61 -12.97 47.85
C VAL A 227 -21.76 -13.91 48.20
N SER A 228 -22.84 -13.89 47.41
CA SER A 228 -23.93 -14.87 47.51
C SER A 228 -23.66 -16.01 46.54
N GLY A 229 -23.63 -17.24 47.04
CA GLY A 229 -23.43 -18.42 46.21
C GLY A 229 -24.71 -19.02 45.62
N PRO A 230 -24.63 -20.23 45.05
CA PRO A 230 -23.41 -21.06 44.94
C PRO A 230 -22.36 -20.44 44.00
N VAL A 231 -21.10 -20.45 44.41
CA VAL A 231 -19.94 -19.97 43.65
C VAL A 231 -19.06 -21.16 43.27
N ARG A 232 -18.74 -21.36 42.00
CA ARG A 232 -17.77 -22.39 41.59
C ARG A 232 -16.34 -21.92 41.79
N VAL A 233 -15.52 -22.74 42.45
CA VAL A 233 -14.06 -22.60 42.42
C VAL A 233 -13.56 -23.18 41.09
N ILE A 234 -12.89 -22.34 40.30
CA ILE A 234 -12.28 -22.66 38.99
C ILE A 234 -10.77 -22.85 39.12
N GLY A 235 -10.13 -22.06 40.00
CA GLY A 235 -8.68 -22.00 40.15
C GLY A 235 -8.20 -22.59 41.47
N ARG A 236 -7.82 -21.71 42.40
CA ARG A 236 -7.58 -22.03 43.81
C ARG A 236 -8.58 -21.25 44.65
N ASP A 237 -9.07 -21.86 45.71
CA ASP A 237 -9.67 -21.07 46.77
C ASP A 237 -8.56 -20.26 47.46
N ILE A 238 -8.73 -18.94 47.48
CA ILE A 238 -7.82 -17.95 48.08
C ILE A 238 -8.49 -17.13 49.19
N TYR A 239 -9.79 -17.34 49.39
CA TYR A 239 -10.64 -16.70 50.39
C TYR A 239 -11.30 -17.74 51.32
N ASP A 240 -10.91 -19.01 51.25
CA ASP A 240 -11.39 -20.15 52.05
C ASP A 240 -12.94 -20.27 52.10
N LEU A 241 -13.59 -20.02 50.95
CA LEU A 241 -15.04 -20.03 50.72
C LEU A 241 -15.61 -21.45 50.46
N ASP A 242 -14.79 -22.38 49.99
CA ASP A 242 -15.09 -23.79 49.66
C ASP A 242 -14.44 -24.67 50.74
N ARG A 243 -15.09 -24.70 51.92
CA ARG A 243 -14.48 -25.19 53.16
C ARG A 243 -14.43 -26.71 53.29
N ASP A 244 -15.32 -27.44 52.61
CA ASP A 244 -15.30 -28.91 52.53
C ASP A 244 -14.60 -29.43 51.26
N GLY A 245 -14.41 -28.58 50.24
CA GLY A 245 -13.52 -28.83 49.10
C GLY A 245 -14.20 -29.56 47.93
N ASP A 246 -15.50 -29.38 47.74
CA ASP A 246 -16.28 -30.02 46.68
C ASP A 246 -16.20 -29.26 45.33
N GLY A 247 -15.77 -28.00 45.35
CA GLY A 247 -15.71 -27.08 44.21
C GLY A 247 -16.85 -26.06 44.16
N ILE A 248 -17.75 -26.07 45.15
CA ILE A 248 -18.85 -25.10 45.36
C ILE A 248 -18.64 -24.35 46.68
N ALA A 249 -18.26 -23.09 46.58
CA ALA A 249 -18.25 -22.13 47.67
C ALA A 249 -19.64 -21.56 47.94
N CYS A 250 -19.95 -21.31 49.23
CA CYS A 250 -21.15 -20.61 49.71
C CYS A 250 -22.50 -21.22 49.26
N ASP A 251 -22.68 -22.53 49.51
CA ASP A 251 -23.90 -23.30 49.28
C ASP A 251 -25.05 -23.04 50.30
#